data_AF-A0A967M3V4-F1
#
_entry.id   AF-A0A967M3V4-F1
#
_cell.length_a   1.000
_cell.length_b   1.000
_cell.length_c   1.000
_cell.angle_alpha   90.00
_cell.angle_beta   90.00
_cell.angle_gamma   90.00
#
_symmetry.space_group_name_H-M   'P 1'
#
loop_
_entity.id
_entity.type
_entity.pdbx_description
1 polymer ?
#
loop_
_entity_poly.entity_id
_entity_poly.type
_entity_poly.pdbx_seq_one_letter_code
_entity_poly.pdbx_strand_id
1 'polypeptide(L)'
;GFAKNDPRRCYYCKHELFSLCRDKARELDFNAILDGSNADDLCDYRPGREAAEELEVRSPLLEAGMTKNDIRYISRDLGLPTWQKQPFACLSSRFPYGTEITAERL
;
A
#
# COMPACT_ATOMS: atom_id res chain seq x y z
N GLY A 1 10.43 11.27 -9.79
CA GLY A 1 10.17 10.11 -8.95
C GLY A 1 9.73 10.57 -7.58
N PHE A 2 9.75 9.69 -6.57
CA PHE A 2 9.17 9.95 -5.24
C PHE A 2 9.64 11.26 -4.57
N ALA A 3 10.94 11.56 -4.61
CA ALA A 3 11.54 12.72 -3.93
C ALA A 3 10.96 14.08 -4.35
N LYS A 4 10.40 14.20 -5.57
CA LYS A 4 9.76 15.43 -6.05
C LYS A 4 8.42 15.73 -5.37
N ASN A 5 7.87 14.76 -4.61
CA ASN A 5 6.56 14.83 -3.98
C ASN A 5 5.45 15.28 -4.94
N ASP A 6 5.47 14.84 -6.19
CA ASP A 6 4.40 15.14 -7.14
C ASP A 6 3.14 14.28 -6.85
N PRO A 7 1.99 14.51 -7.52
CA PRO A 7 0.79 13.70 -7.33
C PRO A 7 0.97 12.20 -7.59
N ARG A 8 2.01 11.78 -8.31
CA ARG A 8 2.37 10.38 -8.56
C ARG A 8 3.38 9.81 -7.56
N ARG A 9 3.75 10.51 -6.47
CA ARG A 9 4.68 9.98 -5.45
C ARG A 9 4.31 8.56 -4.98
N CYS A 10 3.03 8.29 -4.75
CA CYS A 10 2.56 7.00 -4.26
C CYS A 10 2.78 5.89 -5.30
N TYR A 11 2.61 6.20 -6.59
CA TYR A 11 2.95 5.31 -7.69
C TYR A 11 4.43 4.97 -7.66
N TYR A 12 5.32 5.98 -7.63
CA TYR A 12 6.76 5.75 -7.64
C TYR A 12 7.24 4.92 -6.43
N CYS A 13 6.75 5.24 -5.23
CA CYS A 13 7.09 4.49 -4.02
C CYS A 13 6.61 3.03 -4.08
N LYS A 14 5.37 2.80 -4.53
CA LYS A 14 4.81 1.45 -4.63
C LYS A 14 5.47 0.63 -5.73
N HIS A 15 5.75 1.24 -6.88
CA HIS A 15 6.43 0.57 -7.98
C HIS A 15 7.81 0.07 -7.54
N GLU A 16 8.60 0.91 -6.86
CA GLU A 16 9.90 0.51 -6.30
C GLU A 16 9.75 -0.61 -5.26
N LEU A 17 8.85 -0.43 -4.28
CA LEU A 17 8.61 -1.41 -3.22
C LEU A 17 8.21 -2.78 -3.79
N PHE A 18 7.23 -2.83 -4.69
CA PHE A 18 6.75 -4.07 -5.26
C PHE A 18 7.76 -4.70 -6.23
N SER A 19 8.59 -3.91 -6.90
CA SER A 19 9.71 -4.44 -7.69
C SER A 19 10.68 -5.20 -6.80
N LEU A 20 11.05 -4.63 -5.65
CA LEU A 20 11.90 -5.29 -4.65
C LEU A 20 11.23 -6.54 -4.07
N CYS A 21 9.93 -6.47 -3.75
CA CYS A 21 9.17 -7.64 -3.29
C CYS A 21 9.14 -8.76 -4.33
N ARG A 22 9.04 -8.43 -5.62
CA ARG A 22 9.02 -9.41 -6.71
C ARG A 22 10.34 -10.12 -6.88
N ASP A 23 11.44 -9.37 -6.81
CA ASP A 23 12.77 -9.96 -6.86
C ASP A 23 12.97 -10.90 -5.66
N LYS A 24 12.52 -10.49 -4.47
CA LYS A 24 12.58 -11.35 -3.27
C LYS A 24 11.65 -12.55 -3.34
N ALA A 25 10.45 -12.40 -3.90
CA ALA A 25 9.51 -13.50 -4.09
C ALA A 25 10.10 -14.58 -5.01
N ARG A 26 10.79 -14.17 -6.08
CA ARG A 26 11.51 -15.09 -6.97
C ARG A 26 12.64 -15.83 -6.25
N GLU A 27 13.43 -15.13 -5.43
CA GLU A 27 14.48 -15.77 -4.62
C GLU A 27 13.94 -16.80 -3.62
N LEU A 28 12.73 -16.58 -3.11
CA LEU A 28 12.08 -17.42 -2.10
C LEU A 28 11.11 -18.45 -2.70
N ASP A 29 11.02 -18.54 -4.03
CA ASP A 29 10.09 -19.42 -4.76
C ASP A 29 8.61 -19.20 -4.39
N PHE A 30 8.22 -17.93 -4.17
CA PHE A 30 6.83 -17.53 -3.97
C PHE A 30 6.17 -17.16 -5.30
N ASN A 31 4.95 -17.67 -5.51
CA ASN A 31 4.19 -17.45 -6.74
C ASN A 31 3.45 -16.10 -6.80
N ALA A 32 3.31 -15.40 -5.68
CA ALA A 32 2.53 -14.17 -5.61
C ALA A 32 3.01 -13.22 -4.51
N ILE A 33 2.78 -11.93 -4.75
CA ILE A 33 2.88 -10.87 -3.74
C ILE A 33 1.47 -10.45 -3.40
N LEU A 34 1.18 -10.31 -2.11
CA LEU A 34 -0.11 -9.88 -1.61
C LEU A 34 0.01 -8.52 -0.92
N ASP A 35 -0.95 -7.64 -1.15
CA ASP A 35 -1.12 -6.41 -0.38
C ASP A 35 -2.44 -6.39 0.41
N GLY A 36 -2.57 -5.40 1.29
CA GLY A 36 -3.72 -5.25 2.18
C GLY A 36 -4.79 -4.28 1.67
N SER A 37 -4.85 -4.01 0.36
CA SER A 37 -5.92 -3.16 -0.20
C SER A 37 -7.29 -3.80 0.02
N ASN A 38 -8.30 -2.98 0.33
CA ASN A 38 -9.66 -3.43 0.68
C ASN A 38 -10.74 -2.63 -0.09
N ALA A 39 -12.00 -3.04 0.02
CA ALA A 39 -13.10 -2.47 -0.78
C ALA A 39 -13.31 -0.97 -0.56
N ASP A 40 -13.09 -0.44 0.65
CA ASP A 40 -13.25 0.99 0.94
C ASP A 40 -12.21 1.86 0.22
N ASP A 41 -11.09 1.26 -0.21
CA ASP A 41 -10.03 2.00 -0.89
C ASP A 41 -10.43 2.42 -2.30
N LEU A 42 -11.42 1.77 -2.94
CA LEU A 42 -11.84 2.04 -4.32
C LEU A 42 -12.37 3.46 -4.53
N CYS A 43 -12.91 4.10 -3.49
CA CYS A 43 -13.47 5.45 -3.55
C CYS A 43 -12.40 6.56 -3.59
N ASP A 44 -11.12 6.21 -3.49
CA ASP A 44 -10.01 7.14 -3.30
C ASP A 44 -9.07 7.16 -4.52
N TYR A 45 -8.50 8.33 -4.82
CA TYR A 45 -7.49 8.49 -5.88
C TYR A 45 -6.16 7.90 -5.40
N ARG A 46 -5.83 6.69 -5.87
CA ARG A 46 -4.66 5.94 -5.42
C ARG A 46 -3.77 5.49 -6.58
N PRO A 47 -2.84 6.36 -7.03
CA PRO A 47 -1.84 6.01 -8.04
C PRO A 47 -0.97 4.81 -7.66
N GLY A 48 -0.86 4.51 -6.36
CA GLY A 48 -0.14 3.33 -5.88
C GLY A 48 -0.79 2.00 -6.30
N ARG A 49 -2.09 1.97 -6.64
CA ARG A 49 -2.78 0.78 -7.15
C ARG A 49 -2.36 0.46 -8.58
N GLU A 50 -2.19 1.47 -9.42
CA GLU A 50 -1.68 1.28 -10.79
C GLU A 50 -0.35 0.51 -10.77
N ALA A 51 0.56 0.86 -9.86
CA ALA A 51 1.82 0.14 -9.68
C ALA A 51 1.65 -1.31 -9.17
N ALA A 52 0.61 -1.58 -8.36
CA ALA A 52 0.30 -2.94 -7.90
C ALA A 52 -0.18 -3.80 -9.07
N GLU A 53 -1.08 -3.26 -9.89
CA GLU A 53 -1.64 -3.91 -11.08
C GLU A 53 -0.55 -4.20 -12.13
N GLU A 54 0.30 -3.21 -12.43
CA GLU A 54 1.43 -3.34 -13.37
C GLU A 54 2.43 -4.45 -12.95
N LEU A 55 2.55 -4.71 -11.65
CA LEU A 55 3.48 -5.69 -11.08
C LEU A 55 2.79 -6.98 -10.62
N GLU A 56 1.54 -7.19 -11.04
CA GLU A 56 0.73 -8.39 -10.76
C GLU A 56 0.60 -8.70 -9.25
N VAL A 57 0.60 -7.67 -8.41
CA VAL A 57 0.35 -7.79 -6.97
C VAL A 57 -1.14 -8.03 -6.76
N ARG A 58 -1.45 -9.02 -5.92
CA ARG A 58 -2.84 -9.42 -5.60
C ARG A 58 -3.31 -8.74 -4.32
N SER A 59 -4.60 -8.47 -4.24
CA SER A 59 -5.22 -7.79 -3.10
C SER A 59 -6.39 -8.63 -2.58
N PRO A 60 -6.14 -9.74 -1.85
CA PRO A 60 -7.19 -10.71 -1.53
C PRO A 60 -8.40 -10.12 -0.78
N LEU A 61 -8.16 -9.13 0.09
CA LEU A 61 -9.24 -8.47 0.84
C LEU A 61 -10.13 -7.65 -0.09
N LEU A 62 -9.54 -6.94 -1.06
CA LEU A 62 -10.27 -6.23 -2.11
C LEU A 62 -10.98 -7.20 -3.06
N GLU A 63 -10.31 -8.28 -3.50
CA GLU A 63 -10.88 -9.31 -4.38
C GLU A 63 -12.09 -10.01 -3.74
N ALA A 64 -12.06 -10.19 -2.43
CA ALA A 64 -13.18 -10.72 -1.64
C ALA A 64 -14.25 -9.66 -1.29
N GLY A 65 -14.09 -8.41 -1.72
CA GLY A 65 -15.02 -7.32 -1.44
C GLY A 65 -15.08 -6.92 0.04
N MET A 66 -14.04 -7.22 0.82
CA MET A 66 -14.03 -6.97 2.25
C MET A 66 -13.85 -5.48 2.54
N THR A 67 -14.73 -4.94 3.38
CA THR A 67 -14.58 -3.60 3.93
C THR A 67 -13.62 -3.62 5.13
N LYS A 68 -13.16 -2.44 5.53
CA LYS A 68 -12.39 -2.22 6.75
C LYS A 68 -13.13 -2.73 7.99
N ASN A 69 -14.46 -2.61 8.03
CA ASN A 69 -15.25 -3.10 9.16
C ASN A 69 -15.24 -4.63 9.21
N ASP A 70 -15.38 -5.31 8.07
CA ASP A 70 -15.29 -6.77 8.00
C ASP A 70 -13.92 -7.27 8.46
N ILE A 71 -12.85 -6.63 7.96
CA ILE A 71 -11.47 -6.95 8.34
C ILE A 71 -11.27 -6.77 9.84
N ARG A 72 -11.78 -5.68 10.44
CA ARG A 72 -11.66 -5.44 11.88
C ARG A 72 -12.44 -6.45 12.70
N TYR A 73 -13.63 -6.82 12.26
CA TYR A 73 -14.45 -7.83 12.92
C TYR A 73 -13.73 -9.19 12.93
N ILE A 74 -13.28 -9.68 11.77
CA ILE A 74 -12.58 -10.96 11.63
C ILE A 74 -11.24 -10.92 12.39
N SER A 75 -10.49 -9.82 12.28
CA SER A 75 -9.24 -9.64 13.00
C SER A 75 -9.43 -9.71 14.52
N ARG A 76 -10.53 -9.15 15.05
CA ARG A 76 -10.88 -9.24 16.47
C ARG A 76 -11.28 -10.64 16.88
N ASP A 77 -12.09 -11.32 16.05
CA ASP A 77 -12.55 -12.69 16.28
C ASP A 77 -11.38 -13.69 16.31
N LEU A 78 -10.39 -13.51 15.43
CA LEU A 78 -9.13 -14.26 15.41
C LEU A 78 -8.15 -13.85 16.53
N GLY A 79 -8.49 -12.89 17.38
CA GLY A 79 -7.64 -12.43 18.49
C GLY A 79 -6.38 -11.67 18.05
N LEU A 80 -6.34 -11.13 16.82
CA LEU A 80 -5.18 -10.38 16.33
C LEU A 80 -5.10 -9.01 17.03
N PRO A 81 -3.95 -8.62 17.59
CA PRO A 81 -3.81 -7.38 18.39
C PRO A 81 -3.95 -6.11 17.55
N THR A 82 -3.93 -6.23 16.23
CA THR A 82 -3.96 -5.11 15.29
C THR A 82 -5.37 -4.70 14.86
N TRP A 83 -6.43 -5.40 15.32
CA TRP A 83 -7.81 -5.16 14.88
C TRP A 83 -8.27 -3.70 15.05
N GLN A 84 -7.78 -2.99 16.06
CA GLN A 84 -8.13 -1.58 16.29
C GLN A 84 -7.08 -0.57 15.80
N LYS A 85 -5.95 -1.04 15.27
CA LYS A 85 -4.80 -0.19 14.91
C LYS A 85 -5.20 0.87 13.87
N GLN A 86 -4.74 2.10 14.07
CA GLN A 86 -4.97 3.18 13.12
C GLN A 86 -4.08 3.03 11.87
N PRO A 87 -4.55 3.44 10.69
CA PRO A 87 -3.73 3.41 9.49
C PRO A 87 -2.60 4.45 9.59
N PHE A 88 -1.43 4.11 9.07
CA PHE A 88 -0.32 5.05 8.98
C PHE A 88 -0.28 5.71 7.60
N ALA A 89 -0.26 7.03 7.57
CA ALA A 89 0.03 7.78 6.36
C ALA A 89 1.55 7.92 6.17
N CYS A 90 2.00 7.97 4.92
CA CYS A 90 3.39 8.24 4.55
C CYS A 90 3.84 9.61 5.06
N LEU A 91 5.09 9.76 5.55
CA LEU A 91 5.62 11.06 6.01
C LEU A 91 5.56 12.14 4.93
N SER A 92 5.76 11.79 3.66
CA SER A 92 5.66 12.75 2.53
C SER A 92 4.28 13.40 2.39
N SER A 93 3.21 12.79 2.91
CA SER A 93 1.86 13.38 2.88
C SER A 93 1.70 14.61 3.76
N ARG A 94 2.67 14.89 4.65
CA ARG A 94 2.68 16.08 5.53
C ARG A 94 3.24 17.31 4.82
N PHE A 95 3.74 17.15 3.59
CA PHE A 95 4.26 18.23 2.77
C PHE A 95 3.32 18.47 1.57
N PRO A 96 3.08 19.74 1.19
CA PRO A 96 2.37 20.06 -0.05
C PRO A 96 3.02 19.40 -1.26
N TYR A 97 2.21 19.07 -2.26
CA TYR A 97 2.74 18.53 -3.53
C TYR A 97 3.75 19.50 -4.16
N GLY A 98 4.82 18.95 -4.73
CA GLY A 98 5.94 19.70 -5.30
C GLY A 98 7.02 20.10 -4.29
N THR A 99 6.77 19.97 -2.98
CA THR A 99 7.81 20.15 -1.96
C THR A 99 8.76 18.96 -1.98
N GLU A 100 10.00 19.19 -2.37
CA GLU A 100 11.03 18.14 -2.40
C GLU A 100 11.26 17.51 -1.03
N ILE A 101 11.24 16.17 -1.00
CA ILE A 101 11.50 15.36 0.19
C ILE A 101 13.00 15.12 0.30
N THR A 102 13.57 15.51 1.43
CA THR A 102 14.98 15.28 1.79
C THR A 102 15.06 14.68 3.20
N ALA A 103 16.19 14.07 3.55
CA ALA A 103 16.37 13.47 4.88
C ALA A 103 16.27 14.50 6.00
N GLU A 104 16.72 15.73 5.77
CA GLU A 104 16.70 16.82 6.74
C GLU A 104 15.29 17.37 7.01
N ARG A 105 14.33 17.10 6.10
CA ARG A 105 12.95 17.57 6.21
C ARG A 105 12.01 16.54 6.82
N LEU A 106 12.40 15.27 6.93
CA LEU A 106 11.58 14.17 7.45
C LEU A 106 11.65 14.05 8.97
#